data_AF-A0A0M1IXY9-F1
#
_entry.id   AF-A0A0M1IXY9-F1
#
_cell.length_a   1.000
_cell.length_b   1.000
_cell.length_c   1.000
_cell.angle_alpha   90.00
_cell.angle_beta   90.00
_cell.angle_gamma   90.00
#
_symmetry.space_group_name_H-M   'P 1'
#
loop_
_entity.id
_entity.type
_entity.pdbx_description
1 polymer ?
#
loop_
_entity_poly.entity_id
_entity_poly.type
_entity_poly.pdbx_seq_one_letter_code
_entity_poly.pdbx_strand_id
1 'polypeptide(L)'
;MEELFLIIPNPKVSKELTDMIKTFCENFSKVTTIINSDNLLDLKEKKILFAIEVGFSGIDLYMWTFLESLKTKEKDFFYNSTATLLVHSSTDLFTKDVCQDLIFITNSLGCRFIGHPIIEATASFKNFLTWQKTLNIPLEKICLNLCHKLGKRLLNYTPKYIKSPKITALYSSPHTFSNTLSLWHMASCKLKEYDINEIQIENGKVQECKGCSYKTCLHYGKQNSCFYGGFMVENVLPAIKESDIVVWLCPNYNDAISSNISATINRLTVLYRKASFYDKCLLGVIVSGNSGSDSVAKQLIGALNINKGFLLPPYALLMETANDPKAIFKIPNIEEKAQKFALNIKKINCK
;
A
#
# COMPACT_ATOMS: atom_id res chain seq x y z
N MET A 1 11.67 -2.03 -24.75
CA MET A 1 12.27 -0.70 -24.51
C MET A 1 11.70 -0.16 -23.23
N GLU A 2 12.56 0.29 -22.31
CA GLU A 2 12.19 0.65 -20.95
C GLU A 2 11.70 2.11 -20.88
N GLU A 3 10.47 2.30 -21.32
CA GLU A 3 9.79 3.60 -21.29
C GLU A 3 9.12 3.85 -19.93
N LEU A 4 9.35 5.04 -19.38
CA LEU A 4 8.66 5.56 -18.20
C LEU A 4 7.58 6.55 -18.62
N PHE A 5 6.41 6.47 -18.01
CA PHE A 5 5.36 7.48 -18.13
C PHE A 5 5.37 8.35 -16.87
N LEU A 6 5.78 9.61 -17.02
CA LEU A 6 5.87 10.58 -15.93
C LEU A 6 4.57 11.41 -15.89
N ILE A 7 3.76 11.23 -14.85
CA ILE A 7 2.54 12.01 -14.62
C ILE A 7 2.90 13.16 -13.68
N ILE A 8 2.92 14.38 -14.22
CA ILE A 8 3.24 15.62 -13.50
C ILE A 8 2.40 16.80 -14.01
N PRO A 9 1.10 16.84 -13.67
CA PRO A 9 0.19 17.87 -14.16
C PRO A 9 0.53 19.27 -13.65
N ASN A 10 1.23 19.38 -12.51
CA ASN A 10 1.60 20.64 -11.92
C ASN A 10 2.74 21.32 -12.71
N PRO A 11 2.53 22.50 -13.32
CA PRO A 11 3.57 23.21 -14.06
C PRO A 11 4.55 23.96 -13.15
N LYS A 12 4.26 24.08 -11.85
CA LYS A 12 5.02 24.85 -10.87
C LYS A 12 5.66 23.92 -9.85
N VAL A 13 6.66 23.17 -10.29
CA VAL A 13 7.42 22.25 -9.44
C VAL A 13 8.69 22.92 -8.91
N SER A 14 9.06 22.57 -7.69
CA SER A 14 10.28 23.06 -7.06
C SER A 14 11.54 22.54 -7.76
N LYS A 15 12.68 23.16 -7.45
CA LYS A 15 13.97 22.66 -7.89
C LYS A 15 14.24 21.27 -7.29
N GLU A 16 13.87 21.08 -6.03
CA GLU A 16 14.03 19.84 -5.28
C GLU A 16 13.30 18.68 -5.97
N LEU A 17 12.01 18.85 -6.29
CA LEU A 17 11.25 17.83 -7.01
C LEU A 17 11.81 17.60 -8.42
N THR A 18 12.22 18.65 -9.11
CA THR A 18 12.86 18.56 -10.44
C THR A 18 14.13 17.71 -10.40
N ASP A 19 14.99 17.93 -9.40
CA ASP A 19 16.23 17.17 -9.20
C ASP A 19 15.93 15.70 -8.84
N MET A 20 14.92 15.45 -8.01
CA MET A 20 14.42 14.11 -7.68
C MET A 20 13.94 13.36 -8.94
N ILE A 21 13.11 14.00 -9.77
CA ILE A 21 12.59 13.42 -11.02
C ILE A 21 13.74 13.11 -11.98
N LYS A 22 14.63 14.09 -12.21
CA LYS A 22 15.78 13.91 -13.11
C LYS A 22 16.60 12.69 -12.70
N THR A 23 16.95 12.61 -11.42
CA THR A 23 17.76 11.52 -10.86
C THR A 23 17.06 10.16 -10.95
N PHE A 24 15.73 10.11 -10.76
CA PHE A 24 14.95 8.90 -10.94
C PHE A 24 14.95 8.44 -12.41
N CYS A 25 14.72 9.38 -13.32
CA CYS A 25 14.57 9.15 -14.76
C CYS A 25 15.86 8.69 -15.46
N GLU A 26 17.04 8.93 -14.89
CA GLU A 26 18.34 8.41 -15.39
C GLU A 26 18.34 6.89 -15.63
N ASN A 27 17.44 6.15 -14.97
CA ASN A 27 17.31 4.71 -15.12
C ASN A 27 16.58 4.29 -16.41
N PHE A 28 15.92 5.20 -17.12
CA PHE A 28 15.03 4.87 -18.23
C PHE A 28 15.55 5.45 -19.56
N SER A 29 15.45 4.67 -20.64
CA SER A 29 15.92 5.11 -21.96
C SER A 29 14.99 6.12 -22.63
N LYS A 30 13.72 6.16 -22.22
CA LYS A 30 12.69 7.06 -22.75
C LYS A 30 11.75 7.46 -21.61
N VAL A 31 11.41 8.75 -21.56
CA VAL A 31 10.43 9.30 -20.63
C VAL A 31 9.36 10.03 -21.43
N THR A 32 8.11 9.63 -21.23
CA THR A 32 6.92 10.27 -21.81
C THR A 32 6.19 11.02 -20.71
N THR A 33 6.18 12.34 -20.81
CA THR A 33 5.58 13.22 -19.79
C THR A 33 4.10 13.46 -20.09
N ILE A 34 3.27 13.36 -19.06
CA ILE A 34 1.83 13.55 -19.09
C ILE A 34 1.48 14.68 -18.13
N ILE A 35 0.98 15.78 -18.69
CA ILE A 35 0.64 17.01 -17.96
C ILE A 35 -0.87 17.26 -17.88
N ASN A 36 -1.67 16.56 -18.68
CA ASN A 36 -3.13 16.65 -18.68
C ASN A 36 -3.74 15.35 -19.20
N SER A 37 -5.07 15.28 -19.17
CA SER A 37 -5.84 14.14 -19.66
C SER A 37 -6.44 14.36 -21.06
N ASP A 38 -6.03 15.39 -21.79
CA ASP A 38 -6.66 15.72 -23.08
C ASP A 38 -6.05 14.88 -24.22
N ASN A 39 -4.78 14.50 -24.11
CA ASN A 39 -4.07 13.63 -25.05
C ASN A 39 -3.74 12.28 -24.39
N LEU A 40 -4.76 11.55 -23.92
CA LEU A 40 -4.57 10.31 -23.17
C LEU A 40 -3.98 9.20 -24.03
N LEU A 41 -2.71 8.91 -23.76
CA LEU A 41 -2.10 7.63 -24.10
C LEU A 41 -2.75 6.54 -23.23
N ASP A 42 -2.90 5.34 -23.77
CA ASP A 42 -3.29 4.17 -22.98
C ASP A 42 -2.22 3.90 -21.91
N LEU A 43 -2.59 4.11 -20.64
CA LEU A 43 -1.72 3.92 -19.47
C LEU A 43 -1.93 2.57 -18.81
N LYS A 44 -2.45 1.58 -19.53
CA LYS A 44 -2.45 0.17 -19.11
C LYS A 44 -1.09 -0.47 -19.35
N GLU A 45 -0.69 -1.34 -18.43
CA GLU A 45 0.53 -2.15 -18.51
C GLU A 45 1.84 -1.34 -18.66
N LYS A 46 1.86 -0.11 -18.12
CA LYS A 46 3.01 0.80 -18.17
C LYS A 46 3.77 0.86 -16.85
N LYS A 47 4.99 1.38 -16.91
CA LYS A 47 5.74 1.85 -15.73
C LYS A 47 5.46 3.33 -15.55
N ILE A 48 4.98 3.70 -14.38
CA ILE A 48 4.47 5.04 -14.11
C ILE A 48 5.23 5.66 -12.94
N LEU A 49 5.65 6.90 -13.12
CA LEU A 49 6.09 7.76 -12.02
C LEU A 49 5.04 8.87 -11.84
N PHE A 50 4.43 8.95 -10.67
CA PHE A 50 3.69 10.13 -10.26
C PHE A 50 4.64 11.08 -9.53
N ALA A 51 4.66 12.35 -9.92
CA ALA A 51 5.39 13.40 -9.21
C ALA A 51 4.39 14.43 -8.65
N ILE A 52 4.53 14.75 -7.37
CA ILE A 52 3.61 15.63 -6.65
C ILE A 52 4.41 16.72 -5.93
N GLU A 53 3.97 17.95 -6.08
CA GLU A 53 4.49 19.10 -5.33
C GLU A 53 3.37 19.59 -4.39
N VAL A 54 3.59 19.53 -3.07
CA VAL A 54 2.60 19.99 -2.09
C VAL A 54 3.06 21.24 -1.33
N GLY A 55 2.14 22.20 -1.25
CA GLY A 55 2.33 23.44 -0.50
C GLY A 55 1.88 23.32 0.97
N PHE A 56 1.71 24.49 1.61
CA PHE A 56 1.29 24.58 3.02
C PHE A 56 -0.08 23.94 3.31
N SER A 57 -0.95 23.85 2.30
CA SER A 57 -2.29 23.28 2.43
C SER A 57 -2.31 21.75 2.29
N GLY A 58 -1.19 21.13 1.91
CA GLY A 58 -1.12 19.69 1.63
C GLY A 58 -1.80 19.26 0.33
N ILE A 59 -2.16 20.21 -0.54
CA ILE A 59 -2.93 19.95 -1.77
C ILE A 59 -2.09 20.27 -3.01
N ASP A 60 -1.99 19.30 -3.92
CA ASP A 60 -1.59 19.53 -5.32
C ASP A 60 -2.85 19.60 -6.20
N LEU A 61 -3.35 20.81 -6.42
CA LEU A 61 -4.60 21.02 -7.15
C LEU A 61 -4.55 20.43 -8.57
N TYR A 62 -3.40 20.53 -9.25
CA TYR A 62 -3.26 20.06 -10.63
C TYR A 62 -3.33 18.53 -10.71
N MET A 63 -2.69 17.83 -9.76
CA MET A 63 -2.78 16.37 -9.68
C MET A 63 -4.24 15.93 -9.44
N TRP A 64 -4.97 16.61 -8.56
CA TRP A 64 -6.36 16.25 -8.28
C TRP A 64 -7.31 16.57 -9.44
N THR A 65 -7.13 17.70 -10.12
CA THR A 65 -7.86 17.99 -11.36
C THR A 65 -7.58 16.94 -12.43
N PHE A 66 -6.32 16.50 -12.57
CA PHE A 66 -5.97 15.40 -13.47
C PHE A 66 -6.72 14.12 -13.10
N LEU A 67 -6.72 13.69 -11.84
CA LEU A 67 -7.44 12.47 -11.43
C LEU A 67 -8.95 12.57 -11.62
N GLU A 68 -9.58 13.69 -11.28
CA GLU A 68 -11.03 13.87 -11.49
C GLU A 68 -11.37 13.77 -12.99
N SER A 69 -10.50 14.28 -13.86
CA SER A 69 -10.71 14.19 -15.32
C SER A 69 -10.60 12.75 -15.87
N LEU A 70 -10.09 11.78 -15.11
CA LEU A 70 -10.06 10.36 -15.50
C LEU A 70 -11.39 9.66 -15.25
N LYS A 71 -12.20 10.16 -14.31
CA LYS A 71 -13.45 9.53 -13.86
C LYS A 71 -14.49 9.38 -14.98
N THR A 72 -14.44 10.26 -15.97
CA THR A 72 -15.34 10.25 -17.13
C THR A 72 -14.86 9.34 -18.26
N LYS A 73 -13.64 8.79 -18.17
CA LYS A 73 -12.94 8.24 -19.35
C LYS A 73 -12.78 6.72 -19.34
N GLU A 74 -12.53 6.06 -18.20
CA GLU A 74 -12.54 4.57 -18.08
C GLU A 74 -12.28 4.10 -16.64
N LYS A 75 -12.89 2.97 -16.20
CA LYS A 75 -12.69 2.40 -14.85
C LYS A 75 -11.28 1.79 -14.64
N ASP A 76 -10.66 1.35 -15.72
CA ASP A 76 -9.46 0.50 -15.72
C ASP A 76 -8.24 1.24 -16.30
N PHE A 77 -8.19 2.54 -16.06
CA PHE A 77 -7.27 3.47 -16.70
C PHE A 77 -5.77 3.13 -16.48
N PHE A 78 -5.44 2.59 -15.29
CA PHE A 78 -4.08 2.16 -14.95
C PHE A 78 -3.95 0.64 -14.88
N TYR A 79 -4.86 -0.10 -15.54
CA TYR A 79 -4.92 -1.56 -15.39
C TYR A 79 -3.57 -2.21 -15.64
N ASN A 80 -3.12 -2.99 -14.65
CA ASN A 80 -1.84 -3.71 -14.65
C ASN A 80 -0.58 -2.84 -14.77
N SER A 81 -0.69 -1.52 -14.79
CA SER A 81 0.46 -0.63 -14.67
C SER A 81 1.09 -0.74 -13.30
N THR A 82 2.39 -0.49 -13.23
CA THR A 82 3.15 -0.48 -11.98
C THR A 82 3.73 0.90 -11.75
N ALA A 83 3.47 1.45 -10.57
CA ALA A 83 3.80 2.83 -10.26
C ALA A 83 4.65 3.00 -9.00
N THR A 84 5.32 4.15 -8.97
CA THR A 84 6.00 4.72 -7.81
C THR A 84 5.71 6.22 -7.73
N LEU A 85 5.97 6.83 -6.57
CA LEU A 85 5.73 8.24 -6.33
C LEU A 85 7.01 8.95 -5.90
N LEU A 86 7.17 10.17 -6.38
CA LEU A 86 8.06 11.16 -5.79
C LEU A 86 7.20 12.32 -5.28
N VAL A 87 7.39 12.70 -4.03
CA VAL A 87 6.69 13.85 -3.44
C VAL A 87 7.69 14.80 -2.80
N HIS A 88 7.52 16.08 -3.08
CA HIS A 88 8.18 17.16 -2.33
C HIS A 88 7.12 18.00 -1.63
N SER A 89 7.42 18.45 -0.41
CA SER A 89 6.59 19.37 0.37
C SER A 89 7.38 20.61 0.74
N SER A 90 6.77 21.80 0.57
CA SER A 90 7.33 23.05 1.09
C SER A 90 7.24 23.18 2.61
N THR A 91 6.73 22.15 3.29
CA THR A 91 6.67 22.05 4.76
C THR A 91 7.22 20.70 5.23
N ASP A 92 7.29 20.50 6.56
CA ASP A 92 7.60 19.19 7.15
C ASP A 92 6.39 18.24 7.25
N LEU A 93 5.26 18.59 6.61
CA LEU A 93 3.98 17.89 6.71
C LEU A 93 3.47 17.42 5.34
N PHE A 94 2.36 16.65 5.39
CA PHE A 94 1.48 16.25 4.28
C PHE A 94 2.00 15.24 3.25
N THR A 95 3.31 14.96 3.20
CA THR A 95 3.89 14.04 2.20
C THR A 95 3.28 12.63 2.26
N LYS A 96 3.07 12.09 3.48
CA LYS A 96 2.46 10.77 3.67
C LYS A 96 0.99 10.74 3.30
N ASP A 97 0.26 11.80 3.63
CA ASP A 97 -1.19 11.86 3.45
C ASP A 97 -1.54 11.94 1.96
N VAL A 98 -0.89 12.86 1.23
CA VAL A 98 -1.09 13.01 -0.22
C VAL A 98 -0.71 11.74 -0.98
N CYS A 99 0.35 11.04 -0.56
CA CYS A 99 0.74 9.77 -1.17
C CYS A 99 -0.30 8.67 -0.91
N GLN A 100 -0.88 8.60 0.30
CA GLN A 100 -1.92 7.62 0.61
C GLN A 100 -3.17 7.87 -0.24
N ASP A 101 -3.62 9.12 -0.37
CA ASP A 101 -4.75 9.50 -1.20
C ASP A 101 -4.52 9.12 -2.67
N LEU A 102 -3.36 9.48 -3.23
CA LEU A 102 -3.06 9.19 -4.64
C LEU A 102 -2.99 7.68 -4.90
N ILE A 103 -2.30 6.93 -4.04
CA ILE A 103 -2.19 5.47 -4.18
C ILE A 103 -3.57 4.82 -4.06
N PHE A 104 -4.41 5.25 -3.11
CA PHE A 104 -5.76 4.74 -2.95
C PHE A 104 -6.60 4.94 -4.22
N ILE A 105 -6.65 6.18 -4.73
CA ILE A 105 -7.43 6.52 -5.93
C ILE A 105 -6.93 5.73 -7.13
N THR A 106 -5.63 5.77 -7.41
CA THR A 106 -5.07 5.12 -8.61
C THR A 106 -5.06 3.60 -8.53
N ASN A 107 -4.97 3.00 -7.33
CA ASN A 107 -5.16 1.56 -7.15
C ASN A 107 -6.59 1.11 -7.46
N SER A 108 -7.58 1.95 -7.11
CA SER A 108 -8.99 1.71 -7.47
C SER A 108 -9.25 1.78 -8.99
N LEU A 109 -8.32 2.38 -9.74
CA LEU A 109 -8.29 2.46 -11.19
C LEU A 109 -7.35 1.40 -11.83
N GLY A 110 -6.93 0.40 -11.06
CA GLY A 110 -6.17 -0.76 -11.54
C GLY A 110 -4.64 -0.63 -11.46
N CYS A 111 -4.11 0.42 -10.82
CA CYS A 111 -2.67 0.61 -10.66
C CYS A 111 -2.06 -0.31 -9.58
N ARG A 112 -0.90 -0.89 -9.85
CA ARG A 112 -0.08 -1.65 -8.90
C ARG A 112 0.99 -0.74 -8.29
N PHE A 113 1.30 -0.92 -7.00
CA PHE A 113 2.44 -0.25 -6.36
C PHE A 113 3.39 -1.25 -5.75
N ILE A 114 4.69 -1.14 -6.10
CA ILE A 114 5.74 -1.95 -5.48
C ILE A 114 5.84 -1.67 -3.98
N GLY A 115 6.43 -2.57 -3.20
CA GLY A 115 6.72 -2.30 -1.79
C GLY A 115 7.61 -1.07 -1.62
N HIS A 116 7.38 -0.21 -0.63
CA HIS A 116 8.08 1.07 -0.48
C HIS A 116 8.14 1.86 -1.80
N PRO A 117 6.97 2.24 -2.35
CA PRO A 117 6.90 2.83 -3.68
C PRO A 117 7.19 4.33 -3.71
N ILE A 118 7.52 4.95 -2.58
CA ILE A 118 7.63 6.41 -2.46
C ILE A 118 9.02 6.85 -2.01
N ILE A 119 9.51 7.96 -2.57
CA ILE A 119 10.48 8.83 -1.90
C ILE A 119 9.80 10.15 -1.60
N GLU A 120 9.83 10.55 -0.33
CA GLU A 120 9.25 11.81 0.15
C GLU A 120 10.37 12.75 0.60
N ALA A 121 10.37 13.99 0.11
CA ALA A 121 11.25 15.04 0.59
C ALA A 121 10.39 16.09 1.30
N THR A 122 10.63 16.28 2.59
CA THR A 122 10.06 17.42 3.32
C THR A 122 10.96 18.64 3.16
N ALA A 123 10.45 19.84 3.45
CA ALA A 123 11.21 21.09 3.34
C ALA A 123 12.58 21.04 4.03
N SER A 124 12.66 20.39 5.20
CA SER A 124 13.92 20.29 5.94
C SER A 124 14.76 19.06 5.60
N PHE A 125 14.26 18.14 4.77
CA PHE A 125 14.87 16.82 4.51
C PHE A 125 15.12 15.97 5.78
N LYS A 126 14.60 16.38 6.95
CA LYS A 126 14.89 15.72 8.24
C LYS A 126 14.40 14.28 8.29
N ASN A 127 13.42 13.93 7.47
CA ASN A 127 12.98 12.55 7.31
C ASN A 127 14.12 11.61 6.84
N PHE A 128 15.21 12.13 6.28
CA PHE A 128 16.40 11.36 5.88
C PHE A 128 17.49 11.21 6.96
N LEU A 129 17.36 11.83 8.14
CA LEU A 129 18.40 11.84 9.18
C LEU A 129 18.86 10.45 9.61
N THR A 130 17.96 9.46 9.60
CA THR A 130 18.30 8.08 9.96
C THR A 130 19.34 7.47 9.01
N TRP A 131 19.28 7.79 7.71
CA TRP A 131 20.28 7.33 6.74
C TRP A 131 21.59 8.10 6.84
N GLN A 132 21.54 9.38 7.22
CA GLN A 132 22.73 10.20 7.36
C GLN A 132 23.69 9.65 8.42
N LYS A 133 23.15 9.08 9.51
CA LYS A 133 23.94 8.40 10.56
C LYS A 133 24.84 7.27 10.02
N THR A 134 24.48 6.68 8.88
CA THR A 134 25.21 5.56 8.28
C THR A 134 26.00 5.98 7.03
N LEU A 135 25.47 6.89 6.21
CA LEU A 135 26.05 7.25 4.92
C LEU A 135 27.01 8.45 4.98
N ASN A 136 26.92 9.29 6.01
CA ASN A 136 27.75 10.48 6.21
C ASN A 136 27.83 11.41 4.98
N ILE A 137 26.69 11.67 4.34
CA ILE A 137 26.54 12.59 3.20
C ILE A 137 25.38 13.57 3.44
N PRO A 138 25.28 14.69 2.70
CA PRO A 138 24.17 15.65 2.81
C PRO A 138 22.80 15.01 2.57
N LEU A 139 21.76 15.51 3.24
CA LEU A 139 20.41 14.91 3.24
C LEU A 139 19.79 14.93 1.83
N GLU A 140 20.02 15.99 1.08
CA GLU A 140 19.61 16.15 -0.31
C GLU A 140 20.23 15.06 -1.18
N LYS A 141 21.54 14.79 -0.99
CA LYS A 141 22.23 13.71 -1.70
C LYS A 141 21.69 12.32 -1.32
N ILE A 142 21.25 12.12 -0.07
CA ILE A 142 20.55 10.90 0.33
C ILE A 142 19.23 10.79 -0.42
N CYS A 143 18.43 11.86 -0.47
CA CYS A 143 17.17 11.89 -1.21
C CYS A 143 17.37 11.47 -2.68
N LEU A 144 18.32 12.12 -3.38
CA LEU A 144 18.61 11.82 -4.78
C LEU A 144 19.10 10.37 -4.98
N ASN A 145 19.97 9.87 -4.12
CA ASN A 145 20.40 8.47 -4.15
C ASN A 145 19.23 7.49 -3.97
N LEU A 146 18.26 7.83 -3.11
CA LEU A 146 17.05 7.02 -2.91
C LEU A 146 16.13 7.09 -4.12
N CYS A 147 15.99 8.26 -4.76
CA CYS A 147 15.24 8.43 -6.01
C CYS A 147 15.82 7.56 -7.13
N HIS A 148 17.15 7.60 -7.33
CA HIS A 148 17.83 6.74 -8.30
C HIS A 148 17.58 5.24 -8.02
N LYS A 149 17.71 4.82 -6.76
CA LYS A 149 17.44 3.43 -6.36
C LYS A 149 16.00 3.02 -6.60
N LEU A 150 15.03 3.91 -6.35
CA LEU A 150 13.62 3.63 -6.61
C LEU A 150 13.35 3.50 -8.12
N GLY A 151 13.94 4.38 -8.93
CA GLY A 151 13.88 4.30 -10.39
C GLY A 151 14.39 2.96 -10.91
N LYS A 152 15.57 2.53 -10.46
CA LYS A 152 16.13 1.21 -10.78
C LYS A 152 15.22 0.06 -10.34
N ARG A 153 14.58 0.16 -9.17
CA ARG A 153 13.64 -0.87 -8.68
C ARG A 153 12.41 -0.95 -9.56
N LEU A 154 11.81 0.18 -9.95
CA LEU A 154 10.68 0.19 -10.87
C LEU A 154 11.07 -0.37 -12.24
N LEU A 155 12.23 0.05 -12.77
CA LEU A 155 12.78 -0.43 -14.04
C LEU A 155 12.93 -1.95 -14.09
N ASN A 156 13.43 -2.55 -13.01
CA ASN A 156 13.67 -3.99 -12.94
C ASN A 156 12.48 -4.78 -12.39
N TYR A 157 11.42 -4.11 -11.95
CA TYR A 157 10.25 -4.81 -11.45
C TYR A 157 9.47 -5.43 -12.60
N THR A 158 9.17 -6.72 -12.43
CA THR A 158 8.23 -7.48 -13.24
C THR A 158 7.26 -8.16 -12.28
N PRO A 159 5.93 -8.04 -12.48
CA PRO A 159 4.96 -8.77 -11.69
C PRO A 159 5.30 -10.26 -11.63
N LYS A 160 5.45 -10.80 -10.43
CA LYS A 160 5.68 -12.23 -10.23
C LYS A 160 4.34 -12.96 -10.22
N TYR A 161 4.26 -14.03 -10.97
CA TYR A 161 3.14 -14.96 -10.93
C TYR A 161 3.42 -16.03 -9.88
N ILE A 162 2.50 -16.19 -8.94
CA ILE A 162 2.62 -17.17 -7.87
C ILE A 162 1.66 -18.31 -8.17
N LYS A 163 2.20 -19.50 -8.45
CA LYS A 163 1.37 -20.68 -8.69
C LYS A 163 0.79 -21.14 -7.36
N SER A 164 -0.53 -21.14 -7.22
CA SER A 164 -1.24 -21.57 -6.00
C SER A 164 -0.74 -20.83 -4.74
N PRO A 165 -0.89 -19.49 -4.66
CA PRO A 165 -0.41 -18.71 -3.54
C PRO A 165 -1.07 -19.13 -2.23
N LYS A 166 -0.28 -19.07 -1.16
CA LYS A 166 -0.78 -19.20 0.20
C LYS A 166 -1.39 -17.89 0.67
N ILE A 167 -2.61 -17.95 1.18
CA ILE A 167 -3.35 -16.78 1.65
C ILE A 167 -3.45 -16.84 3.16
N THR A 168 -3.09 -15.76 3.85
CA THR A 168 -3.39 -15.58 5.27
C THR A 168 -4.35 -14.42 5.46
N ALA A 169 -5.49 -14.66 6.08
CA ALA A 169 -6.46 -13.64 6.44
C ALA A 169 -6.35 -13.32 7.94
N LEU A 170 -6.13 -12.05 8.27
CA LEU A 170 -5.97 -11.55 9.64
C LEU A 170 -7.17 -10.68 10.01
N TYR A 171 -7.81 -10.98 11.14
CA TYR A 171 -8.98 -10.24 11.62
C TYR A 171 -9.03 -10.18 13.14
N SER A 172 -9.72 -9.19 13.69
CA SER A 172 -9.90 -9.06 15.15
C SER A 172 -11.35 -9.07 15.61
N SER A 173 -12.30 -9.11 14.68
CA SER A 173 -13.73 -9.08 14.99
C SER A 173 -14.22 -10.46 15.47
N PRO A 174 -15.21 -10.52 16.37
CA PRO A 174 -15.90 -11.78 16.66
C PRO A 174 -16.68 -12.28 15.43
N HIS A 175 -16.68 -13.61 15.25
CA HIS A 175 -17.23 -14.25 14.06
C HIS A 175 -18.74 -14.11 13.89
N THR A 176 -19.50 -13.99 14.98
CA THR A 176 -20.97 -14.08 14.95
C THR A 176 -21.69 -12.91 14.29
N PHE A 177 -21.09 -11.72 14.24
CA PHE A 177 -21.79 -10.50 13.80
C PHE A 177 -20.98 -9.59 12.86
N SER A 178 -19.75 -9.98 12.50
CA SER A 178 -18.90 -9.11 11.68
C SER A 178 -19.33 -9.10 10.22
N ASN A 179 -19.82 -7.95 9.76
CA ASN A 179 -20.09 -7.69 8.34
C ASN A 179 -18.80 -7.80 7.50
N THR A 180 -17.64 -7.37 8.03
CA THR A 180 -16.34 -7.48 7.37
C THR A 180 -15.93 -8.93 7.15
N LEU A 181 -16.07 -9.77 8.19
CA LEU A 181 -15.76 -11.20 8.07
C LEU A 181 -16.73 -11.91 7.13
N SER A 182 -18.02 -11.58 7.22
CA SER A 182 -19.03 -12.11 6.31
C SER A 182 -18.73 -11.77 4.85
N LEU A 183 -18.28 -10.54 4.56
CA LEU A 183 -17.88 -10.13 3.21
C LEU A 183 -16.63 -10.89 2.73
N TRP A 184 -15.64 -11.08 3.60
CA TRP A 184 -14.49 -11.91 3.29
C TRP A 184 -14.92 -13.34 2.95
N HIS A 185 -15.80 -13.95 3.75
CA HIS A 185 -16.28 -15.31 3.52
C HIS A 185 -17.03 -15.46 2.19
N MET A 186 -17.81 -14.45 1.75
CA MET A 186 -18.39 -14.44 0.40
C MET A 186 -17.31 -14.53 -0.69
N ALA A 187 -16.20 -13.80 -0.53
CA ALA A 187 -15.10 -13.80 -1.50
C ALA A 187 -14.28 -15.09 -1.42
N SER A 188 -13.89 -15.52 -0.23
CA SER A 188 -13.07 -16.73 0.00
C SER A 188 -13.80 -18.01 -0.42
N CYS A 189 -15.14 -18.04 -0.37
CA CYS A 189 -15.95 -19.12 -0.93
C CYS A 189 -15.75 -19.33 -2.45
N LYS A 190 -15.22 -18.34 -3.18
CA LYS A 190 -14.89 -18.45 -4.61
C LYS A 190 -13.42 -18.84 -4.84
N LEU A 191 -12.65 -19.07 -3.77
CA LEU A 191 -11.21 -19.40 -3.74
C LEU A 191 -10.96 -20.78 -3.09
N LYS A 192 -11.89 -21.75 -3.24
CA LYS A 192 -11.80 -23.06 -2.56
C LYS A 192 -10.57 -23.88 -2.96
N GLU A 193 -9.95 -23.57 -4.09
CA GLU A 193 -8.73 -24.20 -4.58
C GLU A 193 -7.45 -23.63 -3.94
N TYR A 194 -7.56 -22.61 -3.09
CA TYR A 194 -6.44 -21.93 -2.44
C TYR A 194 -6.24 -22.41 -1.01
N ASP A 195 -4.98 -22.45 -0.58
CA ASP A 195 -4.61 -22.64 0.82
C ASP A 195 -4.85 -21.32 1.59
N ILE A 196 -5.97 -21.27 2.32
CA ILE A 196 -6.39 -20.09 3.10
C ILE A 196 -6.28 -20.42 4.59
N ASN A 197 -5.38 -19.71 5.26
CA ASN A 197 -5.24 -19.72 6.71
C ASN A 197 -5.92 -18.49 7.32
N GLU A 198 -6.93 -18.69 8.16
CA GLU A 198 -7.66 -17.62 8.85
C GLU A 198 -7.17 -17.51 10.30
N ILE A 199 -6.65 -16.34 10.68
CA ILE A 199 -6.16 -16.08 12.05
C ILE A 199 -6.98 -14.97 12.69
N GLN A 200 -7.74 -15.35 13.70
CA GLN A 200 -8.41 -14.42 14.60
C GLN A 200 -7.44 -13.91 15.66
N ILE A 201 -7.22 -12.61 15.67
CA ILE A 201 -6.48 -11.87 16.70
C ILE A 201 -7.49 -11.38 17.74
N GLU A 202 -7.79 -12.23 18.71
CA GLU A 202 -8.67 -11.87 19.82
C GLU A 202 -8.09 -10.73 20.65
N ASN A 203 -8.99 -10.00 21.32
CA ASN A 203 -8.62 -8.86 22.15
C ASN A 203 -7.60 -9.25 23.23
N GLY A 204 -6.51 -8.48 23.31
CA GLY A 204 -5.44 -8.71 24.29
C GLY A 204 -4.46 -9.84 23.96
N LYS A 205 -4.69 -10.66 22.91
CA LYS A 205 -3.73 -11.71 22.52
C LYS A 205 -2.42 -11.16 21.97
N VAL A 206 -2.46 -10.01 21.29
CA VAL A 206 -1.27 -9.31 20.83
C VAL A 206 -0.98 -8.16 21.78
N GLN A 207 0.04 -8.33 22.62
CA GLN A 207 0.53 -7.25 23.46
C GLN A 207 1.00 -6.07 22.60
N GLU A 208 0.67 -4.86 23.04
CA GLU A 208 1.10 -3.61 22.41
C GLU A 208 2.62 -3.45 22.35
N CYS A 209 3.09 -2.78 21.30
CA CYS A 209 4.51 -2.47 21.14
C CYS A 209 4.88 -1.24 21.98
N LYS A 210 5.49 -1.45 23.14
CA LYS A 210 5.96 -0.38 24.05
C LYS A 210 7.29 0.30 23.64
N GLY A 211 7.78 0.05 22.42
CA GLY A 211 9.04 0.63 21.94
C GLY A 211 10.31 0.07 22.60
N CYS A 212 10.64 -1.20 22.36
CA CYS A 212 11.92 -1.76 22.83
C CYS A 212 13.11 -1.08 22.12
N SER A 213 14.30 -1.11 22.74
CA SER A 213 15.49 -0.49 22.15
C SER A 213 15.79 -1.04 20.75
N TYR A 214 16.42 -0.25 19.89
CA TYR A 214 16.81 -0.70 18.54
C TYR A 214 17.65 -1.98 18.57
N LYS A 215 18.61 -2.08 19.51
CA LYS A 215 19.44 -3.27 19.69
C LYS A 215 18.61 -4.49 20.11
N THR A 216 17.64 -4.31 21.01
CA THR A 216 16.71 -5.36 21.45
C THR A 216 15.85 -5.84 20.28
N CYS A 217 15.20 -4.91 19.57
CA CYS A 217 14.37 -5.23 18.40
C CYS A 217 15.17 -6.01 17.35
N LEU A 218 16.42 -5.58 17.09
CA LEU A 218 17.32 -6.26 16.16
C LEU A 218 17.73 -7.66 16.63
N HIS A 219 17.99 -7.85 17.93
CA HIS A 219 18.35 -9.16 18.50
C HIS A 219 17.25 -10.19 18.28
N TYR A 220 16.01 -9.87 18.69
CA TYR A 220 14.87 -10.78 18.53
C TYR A 220 14.49 -11.00 17.06
N GLY A 221 14.60 -9.96 16.21
CA GLY A 221 14.33 -10.08 14.78
C GLY A 221 15.22 -11.12 14.08
N LYS A 222 16.50 -11.24 14.48
CA LYS A 222 17.41 -12.29 13.95
C LYS A 222 16.88 -13.72 14.21
N GLN A 223 16.14 -13.91 15.31
CA GLN A 223 15.58 -15.18 15.75
C GLN A 223 14.15 -15.43 15.21
N ASN A 224 13.65 -14.62 14.26
CA ASN A 224 12.23 -14.59 13.86
C ASN A 224 11.26 -14.33 15.03
N SER A 225 11.73 -13.65 16.06
CA SER A 225 10.95 -13.42 17.27
C SER A 225 10.72 -11.93 17.49
N CYS A 226 9.89 -11.64 18.48
CA CYS A 226 9.62 -10.30 18.99
C CYS A 226 9.90 -10.31 20.48
N PHE A 227 10.46 -9.24 21.02
CA PHE A 227 10.71 -9.10 22.46
C PHE A 227 9.46 -9.41 23.31
N TYR A 228 8.29 -9.01 22.83
CA TYR A 228 7.01 -9.23 23.51
C TYR A 228 6.42 -10.65 23.32
N GLY A 229 7.04 -11.52 22.51
CA GLY A 229 6.64 -12.93 22.39
C GLY A 229 5.16 -13.19 22.06
N GLY A 230 4.64 -14.30 22.58
CA GLY A 230 3.22 -14.65 22.59
C GLY A 230 2.61 -14.88 21.20
N PHE A 231 1.29 -14.64 21.10
CA PHE A 231 0.49 -14.95 19.91
C PHE A 231 1.08 -14.42 18.60
N MET A 232 1.74 -13.26 18.65
CA MET A 232 2.42 -12.67 17.50
C MET A 232 3.54 -13.58 16.96
N VAL A 233 4.38 -14.14 17.83
CA VAL A 233 5.53 -14.98 17.43
C VAL A 233 5.08 -16.39 17.09
N GLU A 234 4.09 -16.91 17.81
CA GLU A 234 3.61 -18.28 17.66
C GLU A 234 2.71 -18.46 16.43
N ASN A 235 1.91 -17.44 16.07
CA ASN A 235 0.85 -17.58 15.06
C ASN A 235 1.01 -16.58 13.91
N VAL A 236 1.08 -15.28 14.21
CA VAL A 236 0.97 -14.23 13.19
C VAL A 236 2.24 -14.12 12.33
N LEU A 237 3.42 -14.05 12.93
CA LEU A 237 4.69 -13.92 12.20
C LEU A 237 4.98 -15.14 11.30
N PRO A 238 4.80 -16.39 11.77
CA PRO A 238 4.95 -17.56 10.91
C PRO A 238 3.97 -17.55 9.73
N ALA A 239 2.69 -17.25 9.98
CA ALA A 239 1.68 -17.22 8.92
C ALA A 239 1.97 -16.17 7.84
N ILE A 240 2.32 -14.94 8.24
CA ILE A 240 2.72 -13.90 7.28
C ILE A 240 3.97 -14.34 6.51
N LYS A 241 4.95 -14.94 7.17
CA LYS A 241 6.18 -15.41 6.53
C LYS A 241 5.89 -16.46 5.46
N GLU A 242 4.98 -17.39 5.72
CA GLU A 242 4.60 -18.48 4.81
C GLU A 242 3.62 -18.07 3.72
N SER A 243 2.83 -17.02 3.95
CA SER A 243 1.86 -16.51 2.98
C SER A 243 2.51 -15.75 1.82
N ASP A 244 1.89 -15.84 0.65
CA ASP A 244 2.17 -14.98 -0.50
C ASP A 244 1.25 -13.75 -0.51
N ILE A 245 0.03 -13.92 0.03
CA ILE A 245 -1.00 -12.90 0.10
C ILE A 245 -1.46 -12.76 1.55
N VAL A 246 -1.48 -11.54 2.07
CA VAL A 246 -2.05 -11.22 3.38
C VAL A 246 -3.29 -10.36 3.20
N VAL A 247 -4.44 -10.87 3.65
CA VAL A 247 -5.73 -10.17 3.62
C VAL A 247 -6.00 -9.59 5.00
N TRP A 248 -6.14 -8.28 5.07
CA TRP A 248 -6.39 -7.55 6.31
C TRP A 248 -7.88 -7.21 6.40
N LEU A 249 -8.58 -7.84 7.35
CA LEU A 249 -10.00 -7.61 7.57
C LEU A 249 -10.15 -6.54 8.65
N CYS A 250 -10.52 -5.34 8.22
CA CYS A 250 -10.55 -4.16 9.07
C CYS A 250 -11.96 -3.56 9.08
N PRO A 251 -12.82 -3.94 10.04
CA PRO A 251 -13.98 -3.11 10.33
C PRO A 251 -13.53 -1.68 10.67
N ASN A 252 -14.33 -0.70 10.30
CA ASN A 252 -14.08 0.69 10.66
C ASN A 252 -14.53 0.97 12.11
N TYR A 253 -13.59 1.33 12.98
CA TYR A 253 -13.87 1.86 14.31
C TYR A 253 -13.31 3.28 14.43
N ASN A 254 -14.18 4.28 14.40
CA ASN A 254 -13.82 5.71 14.47
C ASN A 254 -12.83 6.15 13.38
N ASP A 255 -13.12 5.78 12.14
CA ASP A 255 -12.29 6.03 10.96
C ASP A 255 -10.89 5.43 11.05
N ALA A 256 -10.72 4.36 11.83
CA ALA A 256 -9.43 3.72 12.08
C ALA A 256 -9.48 2.19 12.01
N ILE A 257 -8.31 1.60 11.74
CA ILE A 257 -8.08 0.17 11.95
C ILE A 257 -8.21 -0.17 13.44
N SER A 258 -8.63 -1.40 13.76
CA SER A 258 -8.77 -1.81 15.16
C SER A 258 -7.44 -1.79 15.91
N SER A 259 -7.51 -1.62 17.24
CA SER A 259 -6.34 -1.63 18.12
C SER A 259 -5.49 -2.90 17.97
N ASN A 260 -6.12 -4.07 17.86
CA ASN A 260 -5.44 -5.36 17.67
C ASN A 260 -4.69 -5.44 16.33
N ILE A 261 -5.29 -4.91 15.25
CA ILE A 261 -4.63 -4.84 13.94
C ILE A 261 -3.47 -3.85 14.00
N SER A 262 -3.67 -2.67 14.61
CA SER A 262 -2.60 -1.69 14.81
C SER A 262 -1.43 -2.28 15.62
N ALA A 263 -1.71 -2.95 16.75
CA ALA A 263 -0.71 -3.63 17.57
C ALA A 263 0.06 -4.69 16.78
N THR A 264 -0.63 -5.44 15.92
CA THR A 264 -0.03 -6.43 15.02
C THR A 264 0.93 -5.78 14.03
N ILE A 265 0.48 -4.74 13.31
CA ILE A 265 1.30 -4.02 12.32
C ILE A 265 2.57 -3.43 12.96
N ASN A 266 2.43 -2.83 14.14
CA ASN A 266 3.56 -2.24 14.88
C ASN A 266 4.65 -3.26 15.22
N ARG A 267 4.29 -4.53 15.37
CA ARG A 267 5.21 -5.63 15.69
C ARG A 267 5.82 -6.30 14.47
N LEU A 268 5.35 -6.03 13.25
CA LEU A 268 5.93 -6.61 12.02
C LEU A 268 7.35 -6.17 11.71
N THR A 269 7.82 -5.08 12.32
CA THR A 269 9.17 -4.54 12.09
C THR A 269 10.28 -5.56 12.37
N VAL A 270 10.03 -6.53 13.25
CA VAL A 270 10.99 -7.61 13.55
C VAL A 270 11.21 -8.55 12.37
N LEU A 271 10.16 -8.82 11.58
CA LEU A 271 10.21 -9.75 10.44
C LEU A 271 10.81 -9.08 9.20
N TYR A 272 10.54 -7.79 9.01
CA TYR A 272 11.08 -6.97 7.92
C TYR A 272 12.62 -7.01 7.82
N ARG A 273 13.32 -7.20 8.95
CA ARG A 273 14.80 -7.23 8.97
C ARG A 273 15.41 -8.54 8.43
N LYS A 274 14.59 -9.57 8.21
CA LYS A 274 15.05 -10.88 7.73
C LYS A 274 14.43 -11.29 6.40
N ALA A 275 13.17 -10.95 6.18
CA ALA A 275 12.46 -11.20 4.93
C ALA A 275 11.85 -9.90 4.43
N SER A 276 12.09 -9.57 3.17
CA SER A 276 11.42 -8.46 2.52
C SER A 276 9.94 -8.79 2.31
N PHE A 277 9.07 -7.81 2.51
CA PHE A 277 7.66 -7.91 2.15
C PHE A 277 7.38 -7.52 0.69
N TYR A 278 8.43 -7.20 -0.09
CA TYR A 278 8.29 -6.71 -1.47
C TYR A 278 7.60 -7.71 -2.41
N ASP A 279 7.63 -8.99 -2.07
CA ASP A 279 6.98 -10.06 -2.84
C ASP A 279 5.67 -10.55 -2.20
N LYS A 280 5.22 -9.95 -1.08
CA LYS A 280 3.96 -10.31 -0.42
C LYS A 280 2.87 -9.31 -0.77
N CYS A 281 1.74 -9.81 -1.26
CA CYS A 281 0.61 -8.98 -1.64
C CYS A 281 -0.19 -8.53 -0.41
N LEU A 282 -0.49 -7.23 -0.35
CA LEU A 282 -1.41 -6.61 0.57
C LEU A 282 -2.80 -6.57 -0.05
N LEU A 283 -3.78 -7.18 0.62
CA LEU A 283 -5.20 -7.02 0.31
C LEU A 283 -5.97 -6.57 1.55
N GLY A 284 -7.10 -5.90 1.36
CA GLY A 284 -7.95 -5.44 2.46
C GLY A 284 -9.42 -5.71 2.21
N VAL A 285 -10.13 -6.10 3.27
CA VAL A 285 -11.60 -6.13 3.31
C VAL A 285 -12.04 -5.19 4.42
N ILE A 286 -12.81 -4.17 4.08
CA ILE A 286 -13.21 -3.10 5.00
C ILE A 286 -14.71 -2.93 4.93
N VAL A 287 -15.37 -2.95 6.08
CA VAL A 287 -16.79 -2.58 6.15
C VAL A 287 -16.95 -1.51 7.20
N SER A 288 -17.55 -0.39 6.79
CA SER A 288 -17.87 0.71 7.67
C SER A 288 -19.33 0.67 8.09
N GLY A 289 -19.64 1.10 9.31
CA GLY A 289 -21.02 1.22 9.74
C GLY A 289 -21.77 2.33 9.01
N ASN A 290 -21.10 3.47 8.77
CA ASN A 290 -21.70 4.65 8.15
C ASN A 290 -20.90 5.12 6.92
N SER A 291 -19.65 5.53 7.12
CA SER A 291 -18.73 6.02 6.07
C SER A 291 -17.28 5.78 6.51
N GLY A 292 -16.30 6.22 5.72
CA GLY A 292 -14.89 6.23 6.14
C GLY A 292 -14.08 4.98 5.81
N SER A 293 -14.58 4.09 4.94
CA SER A 293 -13.81 2.92 4.49
C SER A 293 -12.51 3.33 3.79
N ASP A 294 -12.50 4.47 3.09
CA ASP A 294 -11.33 5.06 2.48
C ASP A 294 -10.29 5.52 3.52
N SER A 295 -10.72 6.09 4.65
CA SER A 295 -9.83 6.45 5.76
C SER A 295 -9.09 5.23 6.32
N VAL A 296 -9.80 4.12 6.50
CA VAL A 296 -9.22 2.84 6.97
C VAL A 296 -8.30 2.23 5.90
N ALA A 297 -8.71 2.28 4.63
CA ALA A 297 -7.91 1.80 3.51
C ALA A 297 -6.57 2.52 3.40
N LYS A 298 -6.59 3.85 3.51
CA LYS A 298 -5.40 4.69 3.48
C LYS A 298 -4.43 4.35 4.61
N GLN A 299 -4.94 4.09 5.82
CA GLN A 299 -4.11 3.60 6.92
C GLN A 299 -3.42 2.27 6.61
N LEU A 300 -4.12 1.31 5.97
CA LEU A 300 -3.50 0.05 5.54
C LEU A 300 -2.41 0.30 4.49
N ILE A 301 -2.68 1.13 3.47
CA ILE A 301 -1.70 1.51 2.45
C ILE A 301 -0.47 2.17 3.09
N GLY A 302 -0.69 3.18 3.94
CA GLY A 302 0.33 3.92 4.66
C GLY A 302 1.19 3.02 5.54
N ALA A 303 0.56 2.14 6.31
CA ALA A 303 1.28 1.30 7.25
C ALA A 303 1.98 0.12 6.56
N LEU A 304 1.35 -0.54 5.59
CA LEU A 304 1.82 -1.82 5.05
C LEU A 304 2.55 -1.68 3.71
N ASN A 305 2.02 -0.93 2.75
CA ASN A 305 2.68 -0.74 1.45
C ASN A 305 3.80 0.33 1.54
N ILE A 306 3.48 1.51 2.06
CA ILE A 306 4.43 2.63 2.16
C ILE A 306 5.51 2.36 3.22
N ASN A 307 5.16 1.83 4.40
CA ASN A 307 6.10 1.71 5.53
C ASN A 307 6.71 0.31 5.74
N LYS A 308 5.98 -0.77 5.46
CA LYS A 308 6.50 -2.15 5.59
C LYS A 308 6.94 -2.76 4.26
N GLY A 309 6.47 -2.20 3.14
CA GLY A 309 6.89 -2.63 1.82
C GLY A 309 6.13 -3.82 1.27
N PHE A 310 4.89 -4.05 1.70
CA PHE A 310 4.03 -5.01 0.99
C PHE A 310 3.76 -4.53 -0.44
N LEU A 311 3.68 -5.45 -1.39
CA LEU A 311 3.22 -5.17 -2.74
C LEU A 311 1.71 -4.86 -2.71
N LEU A 312 1.27 -3.76 -3.32
CA LEU A 312 -0.15 -3.45 -3.48
C LEU A 312 -0.60 -3.82 -4.91
N PRO A 313 -1.31 -4.95 -5.11
CA PRO A 313 -1.80 -5.35 -6.42
C PRO A 313 -2.95 -4.45 -6.89
N PRO A 314 -3.30 -4.43 -8.20
CA PRO A 314 -4.49 -3.74 -8.70
C PRO A 314 -5.77 -4.11 -7.93
N TYR A 315 -6.61 -3.11 -7.62
CA TYR A 315 -7.89 -3.30 -6.91
C TYR A 315 -7.74 -4.10 -5.60
N ALA A 316 -6.75 -3.73 -4.78
CA ALA A 316 -6.38 -4.49 -3.59
C ALA A 316 -7.42 -4.46 -2.45
N LEU A 317 -8.40 -3.56 -2.53
CA LEU A 317 -9.29 -3.23 -1.44
C LEU A 317 -10.75 -3.50 -1.82
N LEU A 318 -11.42 -4.34 -1.03
CA LEU A 318 -12.87 -4.55 -1.06
C LEU A 318 -13.50 -3.76 0.09
N MET A 319 -14.36 -2.80 -0.23
CA MET A 319 -14.93 -1.87 0.75
C MET A 319 -16.44 -1.77 0.61
N GLU A 320 -17.16 -1.74 1.73
CA GLU A 320 -18.61 -1.53 1.76
C GLU A 320 -19.06 -0.75 3.01
N THR A 321 -20.34 -0.38 3.03
CA THR A 321 -21.01 0.21 4.19
C THR A 321 -22.17 -0.68 4.65
N ALA A 322 -22.09 -1.20 5.87
CA ALA A 322 -23.14 -1.96 6.53
C ALA A 322 -23.00 -1.88 8.06
N ASN A 323 -23.99 -1.26 8.72
CA ASN A 323 -24.00 -1.08 10.17
C ASN A 323 -24.52 -2.31 10.91
N ASP A 324 -25.81 -2.62 10.72
CA ASP A 324 -26.46 -3.67 11.50
C ASP A 324 -25.85 -5.04 11.21
N PRO A 325 -25.84 -5.96 12.19
CA PRO A 325 -25.41 -7.33 11.94
C PRO A 325 -26.15 -7.94 10.75
N LYS A 326 -25.40 -8.57 9.83
CA LYS A 326 -25.92 -9.17 8.59
C LYS A 326 -26.46 -8.17 7.57
N ALA A 327 -26.35 -6.86 7.78
CA ALA A 327 -26.74 -5.87 6.77
C ALA A 327 -25.91 -5.99 5.49
N ILE A 328 -24.70 -6.54 5.57
CA ILE A 328 -23.84 -6.77 4.40
C ILE A 328 -24.52 -7.62 3.31
N PHE A 329 -25.33 -8.61 3.70
CA PHE A 329 -26.05 -9.49 2.77
C PHE A 329 -27.18 -8.78 2.02
N LYS A 330 -27.61 -7.61 2.50
CA LYS A 330 -28.67 -6.80 1.89
C LYS A 330 -28.13 -5.78 0.89
N ILE A 331 -26.80 -5.60 0.81
CA ILE A 331 -26.20 -4.65 -0.13
C ILE A 331 -26.45 -5.14 -1.57
N PRO A 332 -26.97 -4.29 -2.46
CA PRO A 332 -27.14 -4.65 -3.87
C PRO A 332 -25.84 -5.13 -4.51
N ASN A 333 -25.92 -6.24 -5.24
CA ASN A 333 -24.80 -6.84 -5.97
C ASN A 333 -23.59 -7.23 -5.10
N ILE A 334 -23.77 -7.43 -3.79
CA ILE A 334 -22.65 -7.75 -2.89
C ILE A 334 -21.90 -9.02 -3.27
N GLU A 335 -22.62 -10.06 -3.71
CA GLU A 335 -22.01 -11.29 -4.20
C GLU A 335 -21.16 -11.08 -5.45
N GLU A 336 -21.61 -10.21 -6.37
CA GLU A 336 -20.86 -9.87 -7.58
C GLU A 336 -19.58 -9.10 -7.22
N LYS A 337 -19.65 -8.18 -6.24
CA LYS A 337 -18.48 -7.45 -5.74
C LYS A 337 -17.48 -8.40 -5.07
N ALA A 338 -17.95 -9.32 -4.22
CA ALA A 338 -17.12 -10.34 -3.60
C ALA A 338 -16.49 -11.29 -4.64
N GLN A 339 -17.24 -11.67 -5.68
CA GLN A 339 -16.72 -12.47 -6.79
C GLN A 339 -15.66 -11.71 -7.60
N LYS A 340 -15.87 -10.42 -7.90
CA LYS A 340 -14.87 -9.58 -8.58
C LYS A 340 -13.57 -9.50 -7.77
N PHE A 341 -13.67 -9.33 -6.46
CA PHE A 341 -12.50 -9.34 -5.58
C PHE A 341 -11.76 -10.69 -5.61
N ALA A 342 -12.49 -11.80 -5.52
CA ALA A 342 -11.89 -13.14 -5.65
C ALA A 342 -11.24 -13.35 -7.03
N LEU A 343 -11.86 -12.88 -8.12
CA LEU A 343 -11.25 -12.93 -9.45
C LEU A 343 -9.96 -12.10 -9.53
N ASN A 344 -9.90 -10.95 -8.88
CA ASN A 344 -8.67 -10.16 -8.79
C ASN A 344 -7.57 -10.92 -8.04
N ILE A 345 -7.91 -11.63 -6.96
CA ILE A 345 -6.97 -12.52 -6.27
C ILE A 345 -6.45 -13.62 -7.20
N LYS A 346 -7.33 -14.24 -8.00
CA LYS A 346 -6.90 -15.25 -8.99
C LYS A 346 -5.98 -14.67 -10.05
N LYS A 347 -6.23 -13.43 -10.50
CA LYS A 347 -5.40 -12.73 -11.49
C LYS A 347 -3.99 -12.41 -10.98
N ILE A 348 -3.76 -12.34 -9.68
CA ILE A 348 -2.39 -12.26 -9.12
C ILE A 348 -1.55 -13.49 -9.55
N ASN A 349 -2.22 -14.61 -9.89
CA ASN A 349 -1.59 -15.90 -10.18
C ASN A 349 -1.63 -16.30 -11.65
N CYS A 350 -2.44 -15.62 -12.46
CA CYS A 350 -2.64 -15.95 -13.86
C CYS A 350 -1.76 -15.09 -14.75
N LYS A 351 -1.14 -15.72 -15.77
CA LYS A 351 -0.38 -15.04 -16.82
C LYS A 351 -1.23 -14.06 -17.60
#